data_AF-A0A7S2C4T3-F1
#
_entry.id   AF-A0A7S2C4T3-F1
#
_cell.length_a   1.000
_cell.length_b   1.000
_cell.length_c   1.000
_cell.angle_alpha   90.00
_cell.angle_beta   90.00
_cell.angle_gamma   90.00
#
_symmetry.space_group_name_H-M   'P 1'
#
loop_
_entity.id
_entity.type
_entity.pdbx_description
1 polymer ?
#
loop_
_entity_poly.entity_id
_entity_poly.type
_entity_poly.pdbx_seq_one_letter_code
_entity_poly.pdbx_strand_id
1 'polypeptide(L)'
;ANKAALRTLLTECAKSDKKTVLIFAVHNYDGSSDGDDEAVLMAEVAAIWKSIPGASGGVESAVDVRFHNLPHARYEPEAYASAVSALKDTLLPLATSSAKGAVGDTESL
;
A
#
# COMPACT_ATOMS: atom_id res chain seq x y z
N ALA A 1 -10.23 5.61 8.09
CA ALA A 1 -9.43 4.37 8.05
C ALA A 1 -9.39 3.70 9.42
N ASN A 2 -9.34 2.36 9.50
CA ASN A 2 -9.18 1.65 10.78
C ASN A 2 -7.73 1.83 11.27
N LYS A 3 -7.46 2.90 12.03
CA LYS A 3 -6.11 3.27 12.50
C LYS A 3 -5.40 2.14 13.27
N ALA A 4 -6.17 1.31 13.96
CA ALA A 4 -5.64 0.16 14.68
C ALA A 4 -5.03 -0.89 13.73
N ALA A 5 -5.72 -1.20 12.63
CA ALA A 5 -5.21 -2.13 11.63
C ALA A 5 -3.93 -1.59 10.94
N LEU A 6 -3.93 -0.30 10.60
CA LEU A 6 -2.75 0.35 10.02
C LEU A 6 -1.55 0.33 10.98
N ARG A 7 -1.78 0.59 12.28
CA ARG A 7 -0.74 0.50 13.30
C ARG A 7 -0.17 -0.91 13.41
N THR A 8 -1.02 -1.95 13.40
CA THR A 8 -0.57 -3.34 13.43
C THR A 8 0.33 -3.66 12.24
N LEU A 9 -0.12 -3.35 11.02
CA LEU A 9 0.66 -3.59 9.80
C LEU A 9 2.00 -2.85 9.81
N LEU A 10 2.01 -1.57 10.18
CA LEU A 10 3.25 -0.79 10.28
C LEU A 10 4.19 -1.33 11.37
N THR A 11 3.65 -1.89 12.45
CA THR A 11 4.46 -2.53 13.51
C THR A 11 5.12 -3.81 13.01
N GLU A 12 4.46 -4.57 12.14
CA GLU A 12 5.06 -5.72 11.47
C GLU A 12 6.12 -5.29 10.47
N CYS A 13 5.87 -4.22 9.70
CA CYS A 13 6.84 -3.65 8.77
C CYS A 13 8.11 -3.18 9.50
N ALA A 14 7.99 -2.55 10.67
CA ALA A 14 9.12 -2.10 11.48
C ALA A 14 10.01 -3.24 12.00
N LYS A 15 9.50 -4.47 12.03
CA LYS A 15 10.26 -5.68 12.43
C LYS A 15 10.81 -6.45 11.23
N SER A 16 10.44 -6.06 10.02
CA SER A 16 10.80 -6.73 8.78
C SER A 16 11.99 -6.03 8.13
N ASP A 17 12.97 -6.80 7.68
CA ASP A 17 14.06 -6.28 6.84
C ASP A 17 13.63 -6.08 5.38
N LYS A 18 12.40 -6.48 5.04
CA LYS A 18 11.82 -6.35 3.70
C LYS A 18 10.94 -5.11 3.62
N LYS A 19 11.18 -4.31 2.58
CA LYS A 19 10.30 -3.22 2.19
C LYS A 19 8.93 -3.76 1.78
N THR A 20 7.87 -3.30 2.45
CA THR A 20 6.49 -3.75 2.23
C THR A 20 5.74 -2.72 1.38
N VAL A 21 4.94 -3.17 0.42
CA VAL A 21 4.08 -2.26 -0.36
C VAL A 21 2.72 -2.14 0.33
N LEU A 22 2.35 -0.94 0.77
CA LEU A 22 1.00 -0.64 1.27
C LEU A 22 0.19 0.03 0.17
N ILE A 23 -0.95 -0.57 -0.17
CA ILE A 23 -1.83 -0.07 -1.22
C ILE A 23 -3.12 0.43 -0.58
N PHE A 24 -3.41 1.72 -0.78
CA PHE A 24 -4.63 2.35 -0.34
C PHE A 24 -5.57 2.55 -1.52
N ALA A 25 -6.67 1.82 -1.52
CA ALA A 25 -7.76 1.98 -2.48
C ALA A 25 -8.82 2.92 -1.90
N VAL A 26 -8.97 4.11 -2.47
CA VAL A 26 -9.96 5.12 -2.07
C VAL A 26 -11.23 4.89 -2.88
N HIS A 27 -12.26 4.35 -2.23
CA HIS A 27 -13.54 4.06 -2.89
C HIS A 27 -14.43 5.29 -2.98
N ASN A 28 -15.25 5.33 -4.04
CA ASN A 28 -16.20 6.42 -4.32
C ASN A 28 -15.50 7.77 -4.45
N TYR A 29 -14.30 7.77 -5.03
CA TYR A 29 -13.57 8.99 -5.33
C TYR A 29 -14.35 9.81 -6.36
N ASP A 30 -14.67 11.05 -6.03
CA ASP A 30 -15.50 11.95 -6.82
C ASP A 30 -14.69 12.98 -7.63
N GLY A 31 -13.36 12.86 -7.65
CA GLY A 31 -12.48 13.79 -8.37
C GLY A 31 -12.17 15.08 -7.63
N SER A 32 -12.73 15.31 -6.43
CA SER A 32 -12.63 16.59 -5.73
C SER A 32 -11.37 16.78 -4.88
N SER A 33 -10.65 15.69 -4.56
CA SER A 33 -9.41 15.75 -3.80
C SER A 33 -8.22 15.97 -4.75
N ASP A 34 -7.75 17.21 -4.84
CA ASP A 34 -6.54 17.62 -5.59
C ASP A 34 -5.20 17.10 -4.97
N GLY A 35 -5.18 15.87 -4.45
CA GLY A 35 -4.02 15.25 -3.80
C GLY A 35 -3.92 15.46 -2.28
N ASP A 36 -4.86 16.21 -1.70
CA ASP A 36 -4.91 16.45 -0.25
C ASP A 36 -5.14 15.15 0.54
N ASP A 37 -5.96 14.22 0.03
CA ASP A 37 -6.24 12.94 0.71
C ASP A 37 -4.99 12.05 0.82
N GLU A 38 -4.15 12.06 -0.22
CA GLU A 38 -2.87 11.35 -0.21
C GLU A 38 -1.90 11.97 0.82
N ALA A 39 -1.78 13.29 0.82
CA ALA A 39 -0.92 14.00 1.76
C ALA A 39 -1.35 13.78 3.22
N VAL A 40 -2.66 13.83 3.50
CA VAL A 40 -3.24 13.58 4.82
C VAL A 40 -2.97 12.13 5.27
N LEU A 41 -3.17 11.15 4.39
CA LEU A 41 -2.92 9.75 4.75
C LEU A 41 -1.43 9.48 4.94
N MET A 42 -0.55 10.05 4.11
CA MET A 42 0.90 9.94 4.28
C MET A 42 1.37 10.57 5.60
N ALA A 43 0.82 11.73 5.96
CA ALA A 43 1.08 12.34 7.27
C ALA A 43 0.62 11.44 8.42
N GLU A 44 -0.53 10.77 8.28
CA GLU A 44 -1.01 9.81 9.27
C GLU A 44 -0.12 8.57 9.39
N VAL A 45 0.28 7.99 8.25
CA VAL A 45 1.22 6.84 8.20
C VAL A 45 2.54 7.20 8.87
N ALA A 46 3.10 8.37 8.56
CA ALA A 46 4.35 8.85 9.16
C ALA A 46 4.20 9.12 10.67
N ALA A 47 3.06 9.66 11.11
CA ALA A 47 2.78 9.87 12.53
C ALA A 47 2.69 8.54 13.29
N ILE A 48 2.02 7.53 12.72
CA ILE A 48 1.94 6.20 13.32
C ILE A 48 3.34 5.57 13.37
N TRP A 49 4.12 5.64 12.28
CA TRP A 49 5.48 5.12 12.22
C TRP A 49 6.36 5.63 13.37
N LYS A 50 6.37 6.94 13.60
CA LYS A 50 7.13 7.58 14.70
C LYS A 50 6.71 7.10 16.09
N SER A 51 5.51 6.57 16.24
CA SER A 51 4.97 6.07 17.51
C SER A 51 5.20 4.57 17.73
N ILE A 52 5.85 3.87 16.79
CA ILE A 52 6.14 2.44 16.89
C ILE A 52 7.52 2.25 17.53
N PRO A 53 7.61 1.57 18.70
CA PRO A 53 8.89 1.27 19.32
C PRO A 53 9.79 0.42 18.41
N GLY A 54 11.04 0.85 18.22
CA GLY A 54 12.01 0.15 17.37
C GLY A 54 11.98 0.53 15.89
N ALA A 55 10.98 1.31 15.44
CA ALA A 55 11.00 1.90 14.11
C ALA A 55 12.15 2.91 14.01
N SER A 56 13.03 2.74 13.02
CA SER A 56 14.15 3.65 12.75
C SER A 56 14.07 4.17 11.33
N GLY A 57 14.62 5.36 11.09
CA GLY A 57 14.52 6.05 9.80
C GLY A 57 13.10 6.52 9.47
N GLY A 58 12.92 6.97 8.23
CA GLY A 58 11.61 7.35 7.70
C GLY A 58 10.79 6.13 7.28
N VAL A 59 9.45 6.27 7.28
CA VAL A 59 8.54 5.16 6.92
C VAL A 59 8.77 4.65 5.51
N GLU A 60 9.25 5.50 4.60
CA GLU A 60 9.61 5.22 3.22
C GLU A 60 10.77 4.22 3.07
N SER A 61 11.56 4.01 4.13
CA SER A 61 12.62 3.00 4.17
C SER A 61 12.06 1.58 4.30
N ALA A 62 10.96 1.41 5.02
CA ALA A 62 10.33 0.13 5.28
C ALA A 62 9.07 -0.10 4.45
N VAL A 63 8.48 0.97 3.92
CA VAL A 63 7.19 0.90 3.22
C VAL A 63 7.22 1.68 1.92
N ASP A 64 6.70 1.08 0.84
CA ASP A 64 6.31 1.78 -0.39
C ASP A 64 4.79 2.01 -0.33
N VAL A 65 4.33 3.26 -0.25
CA VAL A 65 2.91 3.57 -0.18
C VAL A 65 2.40 3.93 -1.56
N ARG A 66 1.29 3.32 -1.98
CA ARG A 66 0.65 3.58 -3.27
C ARG A 66 -0.83 3.87 -3.08
N PHE A 67 -1.31 4.86 -3.83
CA PHE A 67 -2.69 5.32 -3.80
C PHE A 67 -3.38 4.96 -5.10
N HIS A 68 -4.60 4.45 -4.98
CA HIS A 68 -5.46 4.16 -6.12
C HIS A 68 -6.85 4.69 -5.85
N ASN A 69 -7.24 5.69 -6.63
CA ASN A 69 -8.58 6.26 -6.58
C ASN A 69 -9.51 5.38 -7.39
N LEU A 70 -10.60 4.94 -6.76
CA LEU A 70 -11.63 4.12 -7.35
C LEU A 70 -12.93 4.95 -7.44
N PRO A 71 -13.29 5.43 -8.64
CA PRO A 71 -14.55 6.13 -8.87
C PRO A 71 -15.77 5.31 -8.47
N HIS A 72 -16.93 5.95 -8.32
CA HIS A 72 -18.12 5.23 -7.85
C HIS A 72 -18.60 4.21 -8.89
N ALA A 73 -18.48 2.90 -8.57
CA ALA A 73 -18.74 1.80 -9.51
C ALA A 73 -20.12 1.84 -10.21
N ARG A 74 -21.15 2.40 -9.56
CA ARG A 74 -22.49 2.54 -10.14
C ARG A 74 -22.67 3.78 -11.03
N TYR A 75 -22.05 4.91 -10.67
CA TYR A 75 -22.30 6.19 -11.34
C TYR A 75 -21.25 6.45 -12.43
N GLU A 76 -20.06 5.88 -12.29
CA GLU A 76 -18.94 5.99 -13.23
C GLU A 76 -18.35 4.60 -13.53
N PRO A 77 -19.13 3.69 -14.13
CA PRO A 77 -18.73 2.28 -14.29
C PRO A 77 -17.50 2.10 -15.19
N GLU A 78 -17.36 2.91 -16.25
CA GLU A 78 -16.21 2.84 -17.15
C GLU A 78 -14.92 3.32 -16.46
N ALA A 79 -14.99 4.45 -15.74
CA ALA A 79 -13.86 4.97 -14.98
C ALA A 79 -13.45 4.02 -13.85
N TYR A 80 -14.42 3.43 -13.15
CA TYR A 80 -14.16 2.39 -12.15
C TYR A 80 -13.50 1.15 -12.76
N ALA A 81 -14.00 0.65 -13.89
CA ALA A 81 -13.41 -0.51 -14.56
C ALA A 81 -11.95 -0.25 -15.00
N SER A 82 -11.68 0.96 -15.52
CA SER A 82 -10.33 1.41 -15.87
C SER A 82 -9.42 1.46 -14.63
N ALA A 83 -9.89 2.08 -13.54
CA ALA A 83 -9.13 2.19 -12.29
C ALA A 83 -8.82 0.81 -11.68
N VAL A 84 -9.77 -0.13 -11.72
CA VAL A 84 -9.56 -1.52 -11.29
C VAL A 84 -8.54 -2.24 -12.17
N SER A 85 -8.55 -2.00 -13.50
CA SER A 85 -7.54 -2.56 -14.39
C SER A 85 -6.14 -2.05 -14.05
N ALA A 86 -5.98 -0.74 -13.86
CA ALA A 86 -4.71 -0.13 -13.47
C ALA A 86 -4.21 -0.66 -12.11
N LEU A 87 -5.13 -0.88 -11.15
CA LEU A 87 -4.81 -1.51 -9.87
C LEU A 87 -4.32 -2.96 -10.07
N LYS A 88 -4.97 -3.74 -10.93
CA LYS A 88 -4.52 -5.11 -11.25
C LYS A 88 -3.13 -5.12 -11.88
N ASP A 89 -2.87 -4.22 -12.81
CA ASP A 89 -1.56 -4.08 -13.46
C ASP A 89 -0.46 -3.70 -12.47
N THR A 90 -0.83 -3.00 -11.39
CA THR A 90 0.09 -2.68 -10.27
C THR A 90 0.34 -3.89 -9.36
N LEU A 91 -0.70 -4.69 -9.10
CA LEU A 91 -0.63 -5.85 -8.21
C LEU A 91 0.05 -7.08 -8.83
N LEU A 92 -0.14 -7.33 -10.12
CA LEU A 92 0.38 -8.50 -10.83
C LEU A 92 1.92 -8.63 -10.73
N PRO A 93 2.71 -7.58 -10.99
CA PRO A 93 4.17 -7.62 -10.82
C PRO A 93 4.60 -7.86 -9.37
N LEU A 94 3.87 -7.31 -8.39
CA LEU A 94 4.16 -7.46 -6.97
C LEU A 94 3.92 -8.91 -6.50
N ALA A 95 2.81 -9.52 -6.93
CA ALA A 95 2.52 -10.92 -6.65
C ALA A 95 3.56 -11.86 -7.27
N THR A 96 4.02 -11.54 -8.49
CA THR A 96 5.03 -12.33 -9.21
C THR A 96 6.42 -12.20 -8.58
N SER A 97 6.77 -11.00 -8.09
CA SER A 97 8.03 -10.74 -7.37
C SER A 97 8.06 -11.46 -6.01
N SER A 98 6.94 -11.48 -5.29
CA SER A 98 6.83 -12.18 -4.01
C SER A 98 6.95 -13.71 -4.16
N ALA A 99 6.53 -14.28 -5.30
CA ALA A 99 6.69 -15.71 -5.60
C ALA A 99 8.14 -16.09 -5.93
N LYS A 100 8.91 -15.18 -6.55
CA LYS A 100 10.31 -15.44 -6.93
C LYS A 100 11.27 -15.53 -5.73
N GLY A 101 10.87 -15.00 -4.57
CA GLY A 101 11.62 -15.15 -3.31
C GLY A 101 11.30 -16.42 -2.51
N ALA A 102 10.36 -17.27 -2.98
CA ALA A 102 10.00 -18.54 -2.35
C ALA A 102 10.62 -19.76 -3.05
N VAL A 103 11.40 -19.57 -4.11
CA VAL A 103 12.18 -20.62 -4.78
C VAL A 103 13.66 -20.39 -4.47
N GLY A 104 14.02 -20.66 -3.22
CA GLY A 104 15.39 -20.83 -2.79
C GLY A 104 15.69 -22.32 -2.66
N ASP A 105 16.49 -22.82 -3.59
CA ASP A 105 17.51 -23.86 -3.40
C ASP A 105 17.06 -25.26 -2.95
N THR A 106 16.55 -26.05 -3.90
CA THR A 106 16.69 -27.52 -3.84
C THR A 106 17.50 -28.04 -5.01
N GLU A 107 18.75 -27.57 -5.16
CA GLU A 107 19.79 -28.35 -5.87
C GLU A 107 21.12 -28.20 -5.10
N SER A 108 21.24 -29.00 -4.05
CA SER A 108 22.52 -29.47 -3.54
C SER A 108 22.45 -30.99 -3.53
N LEU A 109 23.11 -31.62 -4.51
CA LEU A 109 24.01 -32.77 -4.41
C LEU A 109 24.31 -33.33 -5.81
#